data_AF-A0A9W8J9H3-F1
#
_entry.id   AF-A0A9W8J9H3-F1
#
_cell.length_a   1.000
_cell.length_b   1.000
_cell.length_c   1.000
_cell.angle_alpha   90.00
_cell.angle_beta   90.00
_cell.angle_gamma   90.00
#
_symmetry.space_group_name_H-M   'P 1'
#
loop_
_entity.id
_entity.type
_entity.pdbx_description
1 polymer ?
#
loop_
_entity_poly.entity_id
_entity_poly.type
_entity_poly.pdbx_seq_one_letter_code
_entity_poly.pdbx_strand_id
1 'polypeptide(L)'
;MDTLVLVPLREIAGRPGGPNLRGVIIIDGLDECEAEQYHDTTSTGTRAKLTRTSSQDQLEILRVLQAAASDPSFPFRIIIASRPERVFREFFDPEKEPTSFAHKLDLHEDYNANADITLFLEAQFNQIRRRYQLSLSWPPPGAIQTLVGNASGQFVYAATVIRFLDMGHREPPKALLEAILKVQVTKKPTSNPLEQLDALYTHILESSPDPPLSVRWIRSIHSIHDGNHINAQLLVAFNINLLLQTDPESSEVEHLLGNLHSLVRIPPPSNQAATRYDFYHKSLFDYLGDPHRCGNLHVEWSDVRVFIWNAFVRACAREFLSASIFVLQDKSKSDAMIQGGCENQSSSPQSFLEFLIRLPTLRNMASSSAHSEVLPTPASADWWASLATAEVNRSGCLWAMFKEVHRFVSAALNLFQPFH
;
A
#
# COMPACT_ATOMS: atom_id res chain seq x y z
N MET A 1 21.78 -17.35 -10.48
CA MET A 1 21.07 -18.63 -10.65
C MET A 1 21.93 -19.82 -10.24
N ASP A 2 23.05 -20.07 -10.92
CA ASP A 2 23.83 -21.31 -10.76
C ASP A 2 24.34 -21.50 -9.31
N THR A 3 25.03 -20.49 -8.75
CA THR A 3 25.60 -20.55 -7.39
C THR A 3 24.55 -20.63 -6.28
N LEU A 4 23.43 -19.90 -6.43
CA LEU A 4 22.46 -19.72 -5.35
C LEU A 4 21.31 -20.73 -5.38
N VAL A 5 21.06 -21.36 -6.53
CA VAL A 5 19.88 -22.22 -6.72
C VAL A 5 20.29 -23.60 -7.24
N LEU A 6 20.92 -23.68 -8.41
CA LEU A 6 21.18 -24.97 -9.07
C LEU A 6 22.25 -25.79 -8.35
N VAL A 7 23.36 -25.18 -7.92
CA VAL A 7 24.42 -25.88 -7.18
C VAL A 7 23.88 -26.47 -5.86
N PRO A 8 23.20 -25.71 -4.98
CA PRO A 8 22.57 -26.28 -3.79
C PRO A 8 21.57 -27.41 -4.10
N LEU A 9 20.76 -27.28 -5.14
CA LEU A 9 19.80 -28.33 -5.53
C LEU A 9 20.50 -29.61 -6.01
N ARG A 10 21.56 -29.49 -6.81
CA ARG A 10 22.41 -30.62 -7.24
C ARG A 10 23.05 -31.33 -6.04
N GLU A 11 23.54 -30.57 -5.06
CA GLU A 11 24.11 -31.13 -3.83
C GLU A 11 23.08 -31.88 -2.97
N ILE A 12 21.84 -31.41 -2.93
CA ILE A 12 20.74 -32.09 -2.22
C ILE A 12 20.32 -33.36 -2.97
N ALA A 13 20.16 -33.27 -4.29
CA ALA A 13 19.76 -34.39 -5.14
C ALA A 13 20.78 -35.54 -5.12
N GLY A 14 22.07 -35.24 -4.97
CA GLY A 14 23.15 -36.23 -4.89
C GLY A 14 23.27 -36.99 -3.56
N ARG A 15 22.50 -36.63 -2.52
CA ARG A 15 22.60 -37.27 -1.19
C ARG A 15 21.74 -38.54 -1.10
N PRO A 16 22.31 -39.69 -0.67
CA PRO A 16 21.52 -40.88 -0.37
C PRO A 16 20.57 -40.60 0.79
N GLY A 17 19.26 -40.79 0.58
CA GLY A 17 18.21 -40.44 1.55
C GLY A 17 17.80 -38.96 1.54
N GLY A 18 18.20 -38.18 0.53
CA GLY A 18 17.79 -36.79 0.37
C GLY A 18 16.26 -36.64 0.20
N PRO A 19 15.69 -35.48 0.57
CA PRO A 19 14.27 -35.22 0.38
C PRO A 19 13.91 -35.25 -1.12
N ASN A 20 12.84 -35.96 -1.47
CA ASN A 20 12.24 -35.89 -2.81
C ASN A 20 11.50 -34.56 -2.93
N LEU A 21 12.24 -33.50 -3.23
CA LEU A 21 11.68 -32.17 -3.44
C LEU A 21 10.78 -32.23 -4.67
N ARG A 22 9.54 -31.75 -4.51
CA ARG A 22 8.58 -31.53 -5.58
C ARG A 22 7.78 -30.30 -5.20
N GLY A 23 7.50 -29.44 -6.17
CA GLY A 23 6.72 -28.25 -5.92
C GLY A 23 6.41 -27.48 -7.18
N VAL A 24 5.66 -26.41 -6.99
CA VAL A 24 5.29 -25.47 -8.04
C VAL A 24 5.73 -24.08 -7.61
N ILE A 25 6.42 -23.37 -8.50
CA ILE A 25 6.74 -21.96 -8.37
C ILE A 25 5.73 -21.21 -9.23
N ILE A 26 4.94 -20.35 -8.61
CA ILE A 26 3.97 -19.49 -9.30
C ILE A 26 4.54 -18.08 -9.32
N ILE A 27 4.74 -17.54 -10.51
CA ILE A 27 5.20 -16.17 -10.73
C ILE A 27 4.02 -15.43 -11.35
N ASP A 28 3.42 -14.55 -10.57
CA ASP A 28 2.26 -13.75 -10.97
C ASP A 28 2.68 -12.32 -11.31
N GLY A 29 2.23 -11.81 -12.44
CA GLY A 29 2.52 -10.45 -12.91
C GLY A 29 3.97 -10.19 -13.29
N LEU A 30 4.66 -11.15 -13.94
CA LEU A 30 6.06 -10.97 -14.35
C LEU A 30 6.25 -9.78 -15.32
N ASP A 31 5.21 -9.40 -16.05
CA ASP A 31 5.19 -8.20 -16.90
C ASP A 31 5.18 -6.88 -16.10
N GLU A 32 4.84 -6.90 -14.82
CA GLU A 32 4.95 -5.74 -13.94
C GLU A 32 6.38 -5.54 -13.39
N CYS A 33 7.33 -6.38 -13.79
CA CYS A 33 8.74 -6.18 -13.44
C CYS A 33 9.27 -4.90 -14.09
N GLU A 34 9.59 -3.91 -13.26
CA GLU A 34 10.22 -2.66 -13.67
C GLU A 34 11.74 -2.79 -13.70
N ALA A 35 12.38 -1.99 -14.56
CA ALA A 35 13.83 -1.96 -14.64
C ALA A 35 14.47 -1.64 -13.28
N GLU A 36 15.53 -2.38 -12.89
CA GLU A 36 16.28 -2.09 -11.67
C GLU A 36 16.79 -0.64 -11.67
N GLN A 37 16.19 0.22 -10.83
CA GLN A 37 16.66 1.58 -10.55
C GLN A 37 17.75 1.57 -9.45
N TYR A 38 18.64 0.58 -9.44
CA TYR A 38 19.67 0.49 -8.40
C TYR A 38 20.71 1.62 -8.58
N HIS A 39 20.55 2.67 -7.79
CA HIS A 39 21.59 3.66 -7.55
C HIS A 39 22.64 3.04 -6.64
N ASP A 40 23.61 2.33 -7.23
CA ASP A 40 24.89 2.09 -6.59
C ASP A 40 25.57 3.45 -6.32
N THR A 41 25.44 3.95 -5.10
CA THR A 41 26.04 5.21 -4.62
C THR A 41 27.55 5.11 -4.43
N THR A 42 28.18 3.97 -4.74
CA THR A 42 29.64 3.79 -4.58
C THR A 42 30.44 3.97 -5.87
N SER A 43 29.79 4.06 -7.04
CA SER A 43 30.49 4.28 -8.31
C SER A 43 30.59 5.76 -8.68
N THR A 44 31.56 6.46 -8.09
CA THR A 44 32.07 7.73 -8.64
C THR A 44 32.92 7.44 -9.89
N GLY A 45 32.28 7.30 -11.04
CA GLY A 45 32.97 7.08 -12.30
C GLY A 45 32.14 7.45 -13.53
N THR A 46 32.70 8.29 -14.38
CA THR A 46 32.09 8.86 -15.61
C THR A 46 31.96 7.84 -16.74
N ARG A 47 31.38 6.67 -16.48
CA ARG A 47 31.00 5.71 -17.53
C ARG A 47 29.48 5.77 -17.67
N ALA A 48 29.01 6.23 -18.83
CA ALA A 48 27.60 6.31 -19.17
C ALA A 48 26.89 5.00 -18.75
N LYS A 49 26.09 5.11 -17.68
CA LYS A 49 25.38 3.99 -17.08
C LYS A 49 24.24 3.65 -18.04
N LEU A 50 24.32 2.52 -18.73
CA LEU A 50 23.26 2.05 -19.62
C LEU A 50 22.01 1.82 -18.79
N THR A 51 21.00 2.69 -18.96
CA THR A 51 19.68 2.51 -18.37
C THR A 51 19.07 1.25 -18.96
N ARG A 52 18.89 0.21 -18.13
CA ARG A 52 18.20 -1.01 -18.53
C ARG A 52 16.71 -0.71 -18.72
N THR A 53 16.05 -1.40 -19.64
CA THR A 53 14.60 -1.31 -19.84
C THR A 53 13.90 -2.47 -19.14
N SER A 54 12.63 -2.29 -18.74
CA SER A 54 11.84 -3.34 -18.10
C SER A 54 11.80 -4.61 -18.96
N SER A 55 11.72 -4.47 -20.29
CA SER A 55 11.77 -5.57 -21.24
C SER A 55 13.06 -6.39 -21.19
N GLN A 56 14.21 -5.75 -20.90
CA GLN A 56 15.48 -6.45 -20.75
C GLN A 56 15.52 -7.27 -19.47
N ASP A 57 14.99 -6.72 -18.37
CA ASP A 57 14.92 -7.40 -17.07
C ASP A 57 13.95 -8.57 -17.13
N GLN A 58 12.75 -8.37 -17.69
CA GLN A 58 11.78 -9.43 -17.97
C GLN A 58 12.40 -10.57 -18.79
N LEU A 59 13.10 -10.24 -19.89
CA LEU A 59 13.75 -11.24 -20.74
C LEU A 59 14.88 -11.99 -20.01
N GLU A 60 15.66 -11.30 -19.19
CA GLU A 60 16.70 -11.91 -18.37
C GLU A 60 16.11 -12.89 -17.35
N ILE A 61 15.05 -12.49 -16.66
CA ILE A 61 14.32 -13.37 -15.72
C ILE A 61 13.79 -14.59 -16.46
N LEU A 62 13.14 -14.41 -17.61
CA LEU A 62 12.62 -15.50 -18.43
C LEU A 62 13.72 -16.50 -18.84
N ARG A 63 14.90 -16.03 -19.24
CA ARG A 63 16.06 -16.88 -19.57
C ARG A 63 16.57 -17.64 -18.35
N VAL A 64 16.61 -17.00 -17.18
CA VAL A 64 17.01 -17.65 -15.93
C VAL A 64 16.04 -18.76 -15.55
N LEU A 65 14.73 -18.53 -15.69
CA LEU A 65 13.69 -19.51 -15.40
C LEU A 65 13.73 -20.68 -16.39
N GLN A 66 13.98 -20.41 -17.68
CA GLN A 66 14.18 -21.44 -18.69
C GLN A 66 15.40 -22.32 -18.39
N ALA A 67 16.52 -21.70 -18.01
CA ALA A 67 17.74 -22.43 -17.63
C ALA A 67 17.51 -23.29 -16.38
N ALA A 68 16.74 -22.76 -15.41
CA ALA A 68 16.32 -23.51 -14.24
C ALA A 68 15.50 -24.75 -14.61
N ALA A 69 14.42 -24.55 -15.38
CA ALA A 69 13.50 -25.61 -15.78
C ALA A 69 14.16 -26.70 -16.66
N SER A 70 15.24 -26.35 -17.36
CA SER A 70 15.99 -27.28 -18.20
C SER A 70 17.02 -28.11 -17.42
N ASP A 71 17.34 -27.75 -16.17
CA ASP A 71 18.28 -28.52 -15.34
C ASP A 71 17.57 -29.76 -14.74
N PRO A 72 18.08 -30.99 -14.95
CA PRO A 72 17.50 -32.21 -14.40
C PRO A 72 17.41 -32.23 -12.87
N SER A 73 18.23 -31.43 -12.20
CA SER A 73 18.31 -31.31 -10.74
C SER A 73 17.31 -30.30 -10.20
N PHE A 74 16.60 -29.57 -11.07
CA PHE A 74 15.58 -28.62 -10.67
C PHE A 74 14.22 -29.33 -10.49
N PRO A 75 13.72 -29.46 -9.25
CA PRO A 75 12.58 -30.34 -8.95
C PRO A 75 11.22 -29.67 -9.11
N PHE A 76 11.18 -28.40 -9.50
CA PHE A 76 9.97 -27.58 -9.48
C PHE A 76 9.39 -27.39 -10.87
N ARG A 77 8.05 -27.33 -10.96
CA ARG A 77 7.36 -26.79 -12.13
C ARG A 77 7.18 -25.29 -11.96
N ILE A 78 7.32 -24.53 -13.04
CA ILE A 78 7.16 -23.07 -13.02
C ILE A 78 5.87 -22.74 -13.78
N ILE A 79 5.01 -21.94 -13.15
CA ILE A 79 3.85 -21.31 -13.79
C ILE A 79 4.12 -19.81 -13.82
N ILE A 80 4.02 -19.21 -15.00
CA ILE A 80 4.15 -17.78 -15.20
C ILE A 80 2.78 -17.27 -15.64
N ALA A 81 2.21 -16.34 -14.89
CA ALA A 81 1.06 -15.56 -15.29
C ALA A 81 1.55 -14.15 -15.67
N SER A 82 1.25 -13.73 -16.89
CA SER A 82 1.63 -12.41 -17.39
C SER A 82 0.68 -11.94 -18.49
N ARG A 83 0.64 -10.63 -18.73
CA ARG A 83 0.00 -10.09 -19.95
C ARG A 83 0.78 -10.54 -21.20
N PRO A 84 0.14 -10.60 -22.39
CA PRO A 84 0.79 -10.98 -23.64
C PRO A 84 1.62 -9.81 -24.22
N GLU A 85 2.47 -9.19 -23.41
CA GLU A 85 3.38 -8.15 -23.88
C GLU A 85 4.38 -8.72 -24.90
N ARG A 86 5.02 -7.83 -25.67
CA ARG A 86 5.90 -8.21 -26.78
C ARG A 86 6.99 -9.20 -26.35
N VAL A 87 7.66 -8.96 -25.21
CA VAL A 87 8.73 -9.83 -24.71
C VAL A 87 8.24 -11.26 -24.50
N PHE A 88 7.11 -11.44 -23.84
CA PHE A 88 6.53 -12.76 -23.58
C PHE A 88 6.06 -13.43 -24.86
N ARG A 89 5.37 -12.70 -25.74
CA ARG A 89 4.94 -13.24 -27.04
C ARG A 89 6.11 -13.71 -27.88
N GLU A 90 7.19 -12.96 -27.93
CA GLU A 90 8.38 -13.32 -28.70
C GLU A 90 9.18 -14.46 -28.06
N PHE A 91 9.23 -14.52 -26.72
CA PHE A 91 9.98 -15.54 -25.99
C PHE A 91 9.31 -16.93 -26.02
N PHE A 92 7.98 -16.97 -26.00
CA PHE A 92 7.19 -18.20 -26.06
C PHE A 92 6.68 -18.52 -27.48
N ASP A 93 7.23 -17.87 -28.50
CA ASP A 93 6.84 -18.06 -29.90
C ASP A 93 7.35 -19.41 -30.43
N PRO A 94 6.47 -20.37 -30.77
CA PRO A 94 6.88 -21.67 -31.28
C PRO A 94 7.58 -21.59 -32.64
N GLU A 95 7.43 -20.50 -33.40
CA GLU A 95 8.14 -20.31 -34.67
C GLU A 95 9.60 -19.89 -34.47
N LYS A 96 9.92 -19.28 -33.33
CA LYS A 96 11.28 -18.81 -33.00
C LYS A 96 12.10 -19.83 -32.22
N GLU A 97 11.42 -20.71 -31.48
CA GLU A 97 12.04 -21.78 -30.70
C GLU A 97 11.45 -23.14 -31.13
N PRO A 98 12.17 -23.94 -31.94
CA PRO A 98 11.68 -25.23 -32.46
C PRO A 98 11.34 -26.26 -31.37
N THR A 99 11.88 -26.06 -30.16
CA THR A 99 11.61 -26.89 -28.99
C THR A 99 10.83 -26.05 -27.99
N SER A 100 9.51 -26.22 -27.96
CA SER A 100 8.66 -25.58 -26.95
C SER A 100 9.07 -26.07 -25.55
N PHE A 101 9.75 -25.22 -24.78
CA PHE A 101 10.15 -25.53 -23.40
C PHE A 101 9.02 -25.24 -22.39
N ALA A 102 7.94 -24.58 -22.82
CA ALA A 102 6.80 -24.20 -21.99
C ALA A 102 5.49 -24.28 -22.76
N HIS A 103 4.42 -24.71 -22.08
CA HIS A 103 3.07 -24.71 -22.62
C HIS A 103 2.41 -23.35 -22.40
N LYS A 104 2.05 -22.66 -23.49
CA LYS A 104 1.29 -21.40 -23.44
C LYS A 104 -0.20 -21.73 -23.32
N LEU A 105 -0.84 -21.21 -22.28
CA LEU A 105 -2.30 -21.20 -22.14
C LEU A 105 -2.77 -19.76 -22.30
N ASP A 106 -3.49 -19.47 -23.39
CA ASP A 106 -4.08 -18.15 -23.59
C ASP A 106 -5.42 -18.08 -22.88
N LEU A 107 -5.52 -17.21 -21.86
CA LEU A 107 -6.75 -17.04 -21.10
C LEU A 107 -7.73 -16.06 -21.78
N HIS A 108 -7.35 -15.43 -22.90
CA HIS A 108 -8.17 -14.41 -23.54
C HIS A 108 -9.03 -14.93 -24.70
N GLU A 109 -8.65 -16.02 -25.37
CA GLU A 109 -9.24 -16.44 -26.66
C GLU A 109 -10.74 -16.77 -26.60
N ASP A 110 -11.26 -17.26 -25.46
CA ASP A 110 -12.69 -17.57 -25.25
C ASP A 110 -13.33 -16.78 -24.08
N TYR A 111 -12.62 -15.80 -23.52
CA TYR A 111 -13.05 -15.12 -22.30
C TYR A 111 -14.02 -13.96 -22.59
N ASN A 112 -15.31 -14.18 -22.31
CA ASN A 112 -16.30 -13.12 -22.34
C ASN A 112 -16.47 -12.48 -20.96
N ALA A 113 -15.57 -11.55 -20.63
CA ALA A 113 -15.62 -10.77 -19.39
C ALA A 113 -17.01 -10.15 -19.12
N ASN A 114 -17.72 -9.71 -20.16
CA ASN A 114 -19.03 -9.08 -19.99
C ASN A 114 -20.09 -10.08 -19.52
N ALA A 115 -20.03 -11.33 -19.96
CA ALA A 115 -20.95 -12.38 -19.51
C ALA A 115 -20.72 -12.69 -18.02
N ASP A 116 -19.45 -12.82 -17.60
CA ASP A 116 -19.10 -13.08 -16.21
C ASP A 116 -19.44 -11.89 -15.29
N ILE A 117 -19.19 -10.66 -15.75
CA ILE A 117 -19.60 -9.45 -15.03
C ILE A 117 -21.12 -9.35 -14.94
N THR A 118 -21.86 -9.72 -15.98
CA THR A 118 -23.34 -9.76 -15.95
C THR A 118 -23.82 -10.72 -14.87
N LEU A 119 -23.31 -11.95 -14.89
CA LEU A 119 -23.66 -12.98 -13.90
C LEU A 119 -23.32 -12.53 -12.47
N PHE A 120 -22.12 -11.95 -12.28
CA PHE A 120 -21.69 -11.40 -11.01
C PHE A 120 -22.64 -10.30 -10.51
N LEU A 121 -22.94 -9.31 -11.36
CA LEU A 121 -23.82 -8.22 -10.99
C LEU A 121 -25.23 -8.73 -10.67
N GLU A 122 -25.82 -9.60 -11.50
CA GLU A 122 -27.13 -10.20 -11.22
C GLU A 122 -27.18 -10.90 -9.87
N ALA A 123 -26.17 -11.70 -9.53
CA ALA A 123 -26.07 -12.37 -8.25
C ALA A 123 -25.97 -11.37 -7.08
N GLN A 124 -25.09 -10.36 -7.20
CA GLN A 124 -24.87 -9.37 -6.15
C GLN A 124 -26.07 -8.42 -5.96
N PHE A 125 -26.70 -7.95 -7.04
CA PHE A 125 -27.93 -7.16 -6.96
C PHE A 125 -29.07 -7.96 -6.31
N ASN A 126 -29.19 -9.25 -6.61
CA ASN A 126 -30.16 -10.12 -5.93
C ASN A 126 -29.88 -10.24 -4.42
N GLN A 127 -28.61 -10.31 -4.02
CA GLN A 127 -28.21 -10.34 -2.62
C GLN A 127 -28.54 -9.02 -1.91
N ILE A 128 -28.15 -7.88 -2.48
CA ILE A 128 -28.45 -6.54 -1.93
C ILE A 128 -29.96 -6.34 -1.82
N ARG A 129 -30.72 -6.70 -2.86
CA ARG A 129 -32.19 -6.62 -2.85
C ARG A 129 -32.81 -7.36 -1.66
N ARG A 130 -32.36 -8.59 -1.40
CA ARG A 130 -32.84 -9.40 -0.27
C ARG A 130 -32.44 -8.80 1.08
N ARG A 131 -31.18 -8.35 1.21
CA ARG A 131 -30.65 -7.77 2.45
C ARG A 131 -31.39 -6.49 2.86
N TYR A 132 -31.63 -5.59 1.89
CA TYR A 132 -32.27 -4.30 2.12
C TYR A 132 -33.79 -4.31 1.85
N GLN A 133 -34.39 -5.47 1.60
CA GLN A 133 -35.84 -5.65 1.34
C GLN A 133 -36.37 -4.74 0.22
N LEU A 134 -35.56 -4.55 -0.83
CA LEU A 134 -35.91 -3.71 -1.98
C LEU A 134 -36.92 -4.41 -2.90
N SER A 135 -37.65 -3.63 -3.69
CA SER A 135 -38.63 -4.13 -4.68
C SER A 135 -38.03 -5.17 -5.62
N LEU A 136 -38.83 -6.15 -6.04
CA LEU A 136 -38.46 -7.11 -7.09
C LEU A 136 -38.09 -6.44 -8.41
N SER A 137 -38.61 -5.23 -8.66
CA SER A 137 -38.29 -4.40 -9.82
C SER A 137 -36.96 -3.65 -9.72
N TRP A 138 -36.20 -3.84 -8.62
CA TRP A 138 -34.85 -3.29 -8.45
C TRP A 138 -33.81 -4.38 -8.73
N PRO A 139 -32.71 -4.07 -9.47
CA PRO A 139 -32.37 -2.76 -10.05
C PRO A 139 -33.28 -2.39 -11.24
N PRO A 140 -33.34 -1.09 -11.63
CA PRO A 140 -34.12 -0.65 -12.79
C PRO A 140 -33.74 -1.39 -14.08
N PRO A 141 -34.68 -1.60 -15.01
CA PRO A 141 -34.37 -2.21 -16.30
C PRO A 141 -33.23 -1.48 -17.01
N GLY A 142 -32.27 -2.23 -17.55
CA GLY A 142 -31.10 -1.68 -18.24
C GLY A 142 -29.92 -1.33 -17.32
N ALA A 143 -30.12 -1.19 -16.01
CA ALA A 143 -29.05 -0.77 -15.09
C ALA A 143 -27.85 -1.74 -15.10
N ILE A 144 -28.11 -3.06 -15.08
CA ILE A 144 -27.05 -4.06 -15.14
C ILE A 144 -26.29 -3.97 -16.46
N GLN A 145 -27.00 -3.87 -17.60
CA GLN A 145 -26.39 -3.77 -18.93
C GLN A 145 -25.52 -2.51 -19.06
N THR A 146 -25.98 -1.39 -18.50
CA THR A 146 -25.19 -0.16 -18.41
C THR A 146 -23.91 -0.38 -17.61
N LEU A 147 -24.00 -0.98 -16.41
CA LEU A 147 -22.84 -1.26 -15.57
C LEU A 147 -21.84 -2.24 -16.22
N VAL A 148 -22.33 -3.25 -16.94
CA VAL A 148 -21.50 -4.18 -17.72
C VAL A 148 -20.75 -3.44 -18.83
N GLY A 149 -21.45 -2.58 -19.58
CA GLY A 149 -20.83 -1.75 -20.62
C GLY A 149 -19.74 -0.85 -20.03
N ASN A 150 -20.00 -0.21 -18.90
CA ASN A 150 -19.03 0.67 -18.26
C ASN A 150 -17.83 -0.07 -17.69
N ALA A 151 -18.04 -1.29 -17.20
CA ALA A 151 -16.94 -2.11 -16.71
C ALA A 151 -15.89 -2.34 -17.80
N SER A 152 -16.28 -2.35 -19.08
CA SER A 152 -15.33 -2.52 -20.21
C SER A 152 -14.42 -3.75 -20.00
N GLY A 153 -15.00 -4.85 -19.52
CA GLY A 153 -14.31 -6.09 -19.15
C GLY A 153 -13.53 -6.06 -17.82
N GLN A 154 -13.53 -4.95 -17.09
CA GLN A 154 -12.78 -4.77 -15.84
C GLN A 154 -13.64 -5.14 -14.64
N PHE A 155 -13.38 -6.32 -14.06
CA PHE A 155 -14.07 -6.77 -12.85
C PHE A 155 -13.93 -5.82 -11.65
N VAL A 156 -12.84 -5.07 -11.56
CA VAL A 156 -12.63 -4.07 -10.49
C VAL A 156 -13.71 -3.00 -10.49
N TYR A 157 -14.24 -2.59 -11.65
CA TYR A 157 -15.35 -1.64 -11.73
C TYR A 157 -16.60 -2.23 -11.09
N ALA A 158 -17.02 -3.41 -11.56
CA ALA A 158 -18.22 -4.09 -11.06
C ALA A 158 -18.13 -4.37 -9.56
N ALA A 159 -16.99 -4.87 -9.10
CA ALA A 159 -16.76 -5.14 -7.67
C ALA A 159 -16.79 -3.86 -6.83
N THR A 160 -16.25 -2.74 -7.33
CA THR A 160 -16.27 -1.45 -6.63
C THR A 160 -17.69 -0.89 -6.55
N VAL A 161 -18.48 -0.99 -7.63
CA VAL A 161 -19.91 -0.61 -7.63
C VAL A 161 -20.66 -1.40 -6.56
N ILE A 162 -20.53 -2.72 -6.54
CA ILE A 162 -21.23 -3.55 -5.56
C ILE A 162 -20.80 -3.20 -4.13
N ARG A 163 -19.50 -3.00 -3.86
CA ARG A 163 -19.04 -2.56 -2.54
C ARG A 163 -19.62 -1.20 -2.16
N PHE A 164 -19.68 -0.26 -3.10
CA PHE A 164 -20.25 1.06 -2.86
C PHE A 164 -21.73 0.99 -2.50
N LEU A 165 -22.50 0.16 -3.20
CA LEU A 165 -23.92 -0.06 -2.91
C LEU A 165 -24.17 -0.78 -1.57
N ASP A 166 -23.29 -1.70 -1.18
CA ASP A 166 -23.48 -2.55 0.00
C ASP A 166 -22.91 -1.95 1.29
N MET A 167 -21.83 -1.17 1.19
CA MET A 167 -21.11 -0.57 2.32
C MET A 167 -21.34 0.94 2.48
N GLY A 168 -22.16 1.56 1.62
CA GLY A 168 -22.55 2.95 1.76
C GLY A 168 -23.47 3.14 2.97
N HIS A 169 -22.90 3.44 4.14
CA HIS A 169 -23.67 3.49 5.39
C HIS A 169 -24.60 4.71 5.51
N ARG A 170 -24.43 5.73 4.67
CA ARG A 170 -25.17 7.00 4.77
C ARG A 170 -26.35 7.13 3.82
N GLU A 171 -26.35 6.41 2.70
CA GLU A 171 -27.39 6.50 1.68
C GLU A 171 -27.93 5.11 1.32
N PRO A 172 -29.24 4.99 1.02
CA PRO A 172 -29.81 3.71 0.62
C PRO A 172 -29.25 3.26 -0.73
N PRO A 173 -29.12 1.93 -0.99
CA PRO A 173 -28.55 1.40 -2.24
C PRO A 173 -29.22 1.93 -3.51
N LYS A 174 -30.51 2.30 -3.42
CA LYS A 174 -31.24 2.90 -4.54
C LYS A 174 -30.67 4.27 -4.94
N ALA A 175 -30.40 5.16 -3.98
CA ALA A 175 -29.86 6.49 -4.23
C ALA A 175 -28.42 6.40 -4.79
N LEU A 176 -27.61 5.52 -4.20
CA LEU A 176 -26.24 5.26 -4.65
C LEU A 176 -26.19 4.73 -6.08
N LEU A 177 -27.09 3.81 -6.45
CA LEU A 177 -27.19 3.29 -7.81
C LEU A 177 -27.58 4.40 -8.80
N GLU A 178 -28.56 5.23 -8.44
CA GLU A 178 -28.98 6.37 -9.27
C GLU A 178 -27.85 7.39 -9.46
N ALA A 179 -27.03 7.64 -8.44
CA ALA A 179 -25.87 8.51 -8.53
C ALA A 179 -24.83 7.96 -9.51
N ILE A 180 -24.46 6.68 -9.39
CA ILE A 180 -23.51 6.02 -10.30
C ILE A 180 -24.00 6.09 -11.75
N LEU A 181 -25.28 5.80 -12.01
CA LEU A 181 -25.84 5.83 -13.36
C LEU A 181 -25.88 7.25 -13.96
N LYS A 182 -25.98 8.31 -13.13
CA LYS A 182 -25.98 9.71 -13.56
C LYS A 182 -24.59 10.25 -13.92
N VAL A 183 -23.55 9.84 -13.19
CA VAL A 183 -22.14 10.23 -13.43
C VAL A 183 -21.70 9.96 -14.87
N GLN A 184 -22.36 9.00 -15.53
CA GLN A 184 -21.97 8.45 -16.82
C GLN A 184 -22.53 9.22 -18.02
N VAL A 185 -23.65 9.94 -17.86
CA VAL A 185 -24.33 10.61 -18.98
C VAL A 185 -23.54 11.84 -19.47
N THR A 186 -22.57 12.32 -18.68
CA THR A 186 -21.94 13.63 -18.88
C THR A 186 -20.58 13.64 -19.60
N LYS A 187 -19.98 12.49 -19.96
CA LYS A 187 -18.62 12.45 -20.56
C LYS A 187 -18.60 11.83 -21.97
N LYS A 188 -17.90 12.50 -22.90
CA LYS A 188 -17.60 12.00 -24.25
C LYS A 188 -16.54 10.90 -24.18
N PRO A 189 -16.56 9.89 -25.07
CA PRO A 189 -15.56 8.82 -25.06
C PRO A 189 -14.16 9.38 -25.31
N THR A 190 -13.25 9.15 -24.36
CA THR A 190 -11.82 9.43 -24.51
C THR A 190 -11.05 8.17 -24.92
N SER A 191 -9.75 8.29 -25.19
CA SER A 191 -8.85 7.18 -25.48
C SER A 191 -8.40 6.40 -24.23
N ASN A 192 -8.84 6.78 -23.03
CA ASN A 192 -8.45 6.11 -21.78
C ASN A 192 -9.36 4.88 -21.53
N PRO A 193 -8.83 3.64 -21.59
CA PRO A 193 -9.64 2.44 -21.34
C PRO A 193 -10.13 2.33 -19.88
N LEU A 194 -9.57 3.13 -18.96
CA LEU A 194 -9.93 3.16 -17.54
C LEU A 194 -10.89 4.32 -17.19
N GLU A 195 -11.38 5.09 -18.16
CA GLU A 195 -12.15 6.31 -17.92
C GLU A 195 -13.38 6.09 -17.01
N GLN A 196 -14.12 5.00 -17.21
CA GLN A 196 -15.30 4.68 -16.39
C GLN A 196 -14.92 4.30 -14.96
N LEU A 197 -13.79 3.62 -14.78
CA LEU A 197 -13.25 3.30 -13.45
C LEU A 197 -12.74 4.56 -12.76
N ASP A 198 -12.06 5.44 -13.49
CA ASP A 198 -11.55 6.72 -12.98
C ASP A 198 -12.71 7.63 -12.55
N ALA A 199 -13.78 7.71 -13.35
CA ALA A 199 -14.99 8.44 -13.00
C ALA A 199 -15.67 7.89 -11.74
N LEU A 200 -15.69 6.56 -11.57
CA LEU A 200 -16.22 5.92 -10.37
C LEU A 200 -15.35 6.25 -9.14
N TYR A 201 -14.02 6.18 -9.26
CA TYR A 201 -13.11 6.58 -8.18
C TYR A 201 -13.26 8.05 -7.81
N THR A 202 -13.29 8.97 -8.79
CA THR A 202 -13.56 10.39 -8.55
C THR A 202 -14.85 10.56 -7.77
N HIS A 203 -15.95 9.97 -8.25
CA HIS A 203 -17.26 10.13 -7.62
C HIS A 203 -17.28 9.66 -6.16
N ILE A 204 -16.64 8.52 -5.88
CA ILE A 204 -16.57 7.99 -4.51
C ILE A 204 -15.67 8.89 -3.63
N LEU A 205 -14.51 9.32 -4.11
CA LEU A 205 -13.62 10.20 -3.36
C LEU A 205 -14.27 11.56 -3.06
N GLU A 206 -15.01 12.11 -4.02
CA GLU A 206 -15.78 13.37 -3.88
C GLU A 206 -16.95 13.26 -2.90
N SER A 207 -17.37 12.05 -2.53
CA SER A 207 -18.36 11.85 -1.47
C SER A 207 -17.81 12.10 -0.06
N SER A 208 -16.48 12.22 0.09
CA SER A 208 -15.88 12.66 1.34
C SER A 208 -16.14 14.16 1.60
N PRO A 209 -16.35 14.58 2.86
CA PRO A 209 -16.44 16.00 3.21
C PRO A 209 -15.20 16.83 2.85
N ASP A 210 -14.02 16.20 2.82
CA ASP A 210 -12.76 16.82 2.37
C ASP A 210 -12.00 15.80 1.47
N PRO A 211 -12.30 15.78 0.16
CA PRO A 211 -11.67 14.84 -0.77
C PRO A 211 -10.15 14.99 -0.85
N PRO A 212 -9.56 16.20 -0.97
CA PRO A 212 -8.10 16.38 -0.96
C PRO A 212 -7.43 15.82 0.31
N LEU A 213 -7.98 16.06 1.50
CA LEU A 213 -7.43 15.52 2.73
C LEU A 213 -7.60 13.99 2.81
N SER A 214 -8.73 13.46 2.34
CA SER A 214 -8.96 12.01 2.29
C SER A 214 -7.97 11.30 1.36
N VAL A 215 -7.63 11.91 0.22
CA VAL A 215 -6.59 11.39 -0.68
C VAL A 215 -5.22 11.42 0.00
N ARG A 216 -4.88 12.51 0.72
CA ARG A 216 -3.64 12.57 1.51
C ARG A 216 -3.58 11.45 2.54
N TRP A 217 -4.67 11.18 3.25
CA TRP A 217 -4.78 10.06 4.19
C TRP A 217 -4.56 8.72 3.49
N ILE A 218 -5.31 8.42 2.42
CA ILE A 218 -5.19 7.16 1.67
C ILE A 218 -3.76 6.93 1.17
N ARG A 219 -3.14 7.95 0.55
CA ARG A 219 -1.77 7.84 0.03
C ARG A 219 -0.75 7.73 1.16
N SER A 220 -0.99 8.38 2.30
CA SER A 220 -0.12 8.27 3.48
C SER A 220 -0.13 6.87 4.07
N ILE A 221 -1.34 6.30 4.26
CA ILE A 221 -1.52 4.94 4.74
C ILE A 221 -0.81 3.94 3.83
N HIS A 222 -1.02 4.07 2.52
CA HIS A 222 -0.34 3.23 1.53
C HIS A 222 1.18 3.37 1.62
N SER A 223 1.71 4.60 1.67
CA SER A 223 3.14 4.85 1.75
C SER A 223 3.78 4.32 3.04
N ILE A 224 3.06 4.33 4.16
CA ILE A 224 3.55 3.79 5.43
C ILE A 224 3.55 2.26 5.36
N HIS A 225 2.54 1.64 4.75
CA HIS A 225 2.44 0.19 4.60
C HIS A 225 3.48 -0.40 3.64
N ASP A 226 3.82 0.33 2.58
CA ASP A 226 4.85 -0.06 1.61
C ASP A 226 6.28 0.05 2.19
N GLY A 227 6.41 0.71 3.35
CA GLY A 227 7.66 0.82 4.08
C GLY A 227 8.11 -0.50 4.72
N ASN A 228 9.06 -1.19 4.09
CA ASN A 228 9.63 -2.48 4.56
C ASN A 228 10.43 -2.44 5.88
N HIS A 229 10.29 -1.39 6.69
CA HIS A 229 11.07 -1.17 7.92
C HIS A 229 10.25 -1.22 9.21
N ILE A 230 8.92 -1.20 9.11
CA ILE A 230 8.02 -1.25 10.27
C ILE A 230 7.39 -2.64 10.35
N ASN A 231 7.41 -3.24 11.55
CA ASN A 231 6.75 -4.53 11.79
C ASN A 231 5.25 -4.41 11.49
N ALA A 232 4.69 -5.37 10.76
CA ALA A 232 3.26 -5.41 10.42
C ALA A 232 2.34 -5.31 11.65
N GLN A 233 2.78 -5.78 12.82
CA GLN A 233 2.06 -5.66 14.09
C GLN A 233 1.91 -4.22 14.59
N LEU A 234 2.76 -3.31 14.14
CA LEU A 234 2.73 -1.88 14.48
C LEU A 234 1.93 -1.04 13.47
N LEU A 235 1.60 -1.61 12.31
CA LEU A 235 0.84 -0.95 11.24
C LEU A 235 -0.68 -1.03 11.42
N VAL A 236 -1.14 -1.29 12.64
CA VAL A 236 -2.56 -1.38 12.96
C VAL A 236 -3.26 -0.02 12.78
N ALA A 237 -4.54 -0.04 12.41
CA ALA A 237 -5.30 1.17 12.11
C ALA A 237 -5.30 2.15 13.29
N PHE A 238 -5.28 1.66 14.53
CA PHE A 238 -5.18 2.48 15.72
C PHE A 238 -3.93 3.39 15.73
N ASN A 239 -2.76 2.85 15.43
CA ASN A 239 -1.51 3.63 15.40
C ASN A 239 -1.50 4.64 14.24
N ILE A 240 -2.03 4.24 13.09
CA ILE A 240 -2.19 5.13 11.92
C ILE A 240 -3.13 6.29 12.25
N ASN A 241 -4.23 6.01 12.93
CA ASN A 241 -5.20 7.03 13.35
C ASN A 241 -4.54 8.03 14.31
N LEU A 242 -3.88 7.54 15.37
CA LEU A 242 -3.16 8.40 16.31
C LEU A 242 -2.08 9.27 15.64
N LEU A 243 -1.42 8.76 14.59
CA LEU A 243 -0.46 9.53 13.83
C LEU A 243 -1.14 10.64 13.01
N LEU A 244 -2.08 10.27 12.14
CA LEU A 244 -2.61 11.17 11.12
C LEU A 244 -3.65 12.15 11.64
N GLN A 245 -4.41 11.79 12.69
CA GLN A 245 -5.42 12.67 13.28
C GLN A 245 -4.79 13.95 13.84
N THR A 246 -5.42 15.07 13.54
CA THR A 246 -5.02 16.38 14.08
C THR A 246 -5.47 16.52 15.54
N ASP A 247 -6.68 16.06 15.84
CA ASP A 247 -7.28 16.08 17.17
C ASP A 247 -7.65 14.64 17.61
N PRO A 248 -7.07 14.11 18.71
CA PRO A 248 -7.38 12.77 19.22
C PRO A 248 -8.84 12.57 19.65
N GLU A 249 -9.56 13.64 19.98
CA GLU A 249 -10.98 13.58 20.36
C GLU A 249 -11.91 13.66 19.14
N SER A 250 -11.37 13.98 17.97
CA SER A 250 -12.14 14.11 16.74
C SER A 250 -12.35 12.77 16.05
N SER A 251 -13.55 12.57 15.50
CA SER A 251 -13.85 11.42 14.64
C SER A 251 -13.37 11.65 13.19
N GLU A 252 -12.14 12.15 13.01
CA GLU A 252 -11.61 12.57 11.70
C GLU A 252 -11.57 11.41 10.68
N VAL A 253 -11.29 10.19 11.16
CA VAL A 253 -11.28 8.97 10.34
C VAL A 253 -12.66 8.69 9.76
N GLU A 254 -13.69 8.69 10.61
CA GLU A 254 -15.08 8.45 10.17
C GLU A 254 -15.58 9.61 9.30
N HIS A 255 -15.15 10.83 9.62
CA HIS A 255 -15.48 12.01 8.84
C HIS A 255 -14.93 11.92 7.41
N LEU A 256 -13.65 11.59 7.24
CA LEU A 256 -12.96 11.56 5.95
C LEU A 256 -13.17 10.26 5.17
N LEU A 257 -13.05 9.11 5.85
CA LEU A 257 -13.01 7.80 5.21
C LEU A 257 -14.34 7.05 5.29
N GLY A 258 -15.31 7.48 6.11
CA GLY A 258 -16.57 6.76 6.34
C GLY A 258 -17.46 6.59 5.10
N ASN A 259 -17.22 7.34 4.02
CA ASN A 259 -17.89 7.14 2.72
C ASN A 259 -17.04 6.34 1.72
N LEU A 260 -15.80 5.99 2.08
CA LEU A 260 -14.79 5.43 1.18
C LEU A 260 -14.58 3.92 1.38
N HIS A 261 -15.50 3.22 2.09
CA HIS A 261 -15.43 1.78 2.36
C HIS A 261 -15.36 0.89 1.11
N SER A 262 -15.77 1.40 -0.06
CA SER A 262 -15.67 0.69 -1.34
C SER A 262 -14.26 0.71 -1.94
N LEU A 263 -13.42 1.66 -1.50
CA LEU A 263 -12.03 1.86 -1.92
C LEU A 263 -11.05 1.38 -0.85
N VAL A 264 -11.37 1.63 0.43
CA VAL A 264 -10.54 1.35 1.60
C VAL A 264 -11.24 0.37 2.52
N ARG A 265 -10.56 -0.71 2.91
CA ARG A 265 -11.03 -1.59 3.98
C ARG A 265 -10.67 -0.96 5.32
N ILE A 266 -11.66 -0.29 5.90
CA ILE A 266 -11.55 0.38 7.19
C ILE A 266 -11.90 -0.61 8.30
N PRO A 267 -10.99 -0.91 9.23
CA PRO A 267 -11.30 -1.80 10.34
C PRO A 267 -12.38 -1.20 11.25
N PRO A 268 -13.36 -1.99 11.71
CA PRO A 268 -14.37 -1.51 12.63
C PRO A 268 -13.70 -1.07 13.94
N PRO A 269 -14.26 -0.10 14.69
CA PRO A 269 -13.64 0.45 15.90
C PRO A 269 -13.15 -0.61 16.90
N SER A 270 -13.90 -1.71 17.06
CA SER A 270 -13.55 -2.82 17.94
C SER A 270 -12.25 -3.55 17.59
N ASN A 271 -11.79 -3.47 16.33
CA ASN A 271 -10.66 -4.24 15.80
C ASN A 271 -9.49 -3.37 15.36
N GLN A 272 -9.56 -2.04 15.52
CA GLN A 272 -8.52 -1.12 15.04
C GLN A 272 -7.16 -1.33 15.71
N ALA A 273 -7.12 -1.88 16.92
CA ALA A 273 -5.87 -2.20 17.62
C ALA A 273 -5.17 -3.47 17.12
N ALA A 274 -5.85 -4.30 16.30
CA ALA A 274 -5.32 -5.58 15.83
C ALA A 274 -5.27 -5.69 14.30
N THR A 275 -5.98 -4.83 13.58
CA THR A 275 -6.13 -4.90 12.12
C THR A 275 -5.63 -3.61 11.48
N ARG A 276 -4.87 -3.73 10.39
CA ARG A 276 -4.42 -2.59 9.57
C ARG A 276 -5.48 -2.17 8.55
N TYR A 277 -5.35 -0.97 8.01
CA TYR A 277 -6.05 -0.60 6.79
C TYR A 277 -5.62 -1.49 5.62
N ASP A 278 -6.52 -1.71 4.67
CA ASP A 278 -6.22 -2.42 3.44
C ASP A 278 -6.93 -1.78 2.25
N PHE A 279 -6.50 -2.09 1.04
CA PHE A 279 -7.06 -1.51 -0.19
C PHE A 279 -7.48 -2.61 -1.14
N TYR A 280 -8.60 -2.42 -1.83
CA TYR A 280 -9.15 -3.51 -2.65
C TYR A 280 -8.40 -3.75 -3.95
N HIS A 281 -7.72 -2.73 -4.51
CA HIS A 281 -7.08 -2.86 -5.81
C HIS A 281 -5.97 -1.82 -6.04
N LYS A 282 -4.88 -2.25 -6.69
CA LYS A 282 -3.74 -1.39 -7.07
C LYS A 282 -4.13 -0.24 -7.99
N SER A 283 -5.13 -0.44 -8.88
CA SER A 283 -5.57 0.58 -9.83
C SER A 283 -6.07 1.88 -9.19
N LEU A 284 -6.47 1.86 -7.91
CA LEU A 284 -6.76 3.08 -7.16
C LEU A 284 -5.50 3.95 -7.03
N PHE A 285 -4.35 3.36 -6.74
CA PHE A 285 -3.08 4.07 -6.62
C PHE A 285 -2.51 4.46 -7.97
N ASP A 286 -2.72 3.64 -9.01
CA ASP A 286 -2.40 4.05 -10.39
C ASP A 286 -3.21 5.28 -10.81
N TYR A 287 -4.47 5.37 -10.38
CA TYR A 287 -5.32 6.54 -10.61
C TYR A 287 -4.86 7.76 -9.81
N LEU A 288 -4.64 7.61 -8.49
CA LEU A 288 -4.19 8.70 -7.62
C LEU A 288 -2.77 9.18 -7.92
N GLY A 289 -1.95 8.32 -8.52
CA GLY A 289 -0.57 8.61 -8.92
C GLY A 289 -0.46 9.35 -10.26
N ASP A 290 -1.52 9.42 -11.05
CA ASP A 290 -1.50 10.07 -12.37
C ASP A 290 -2.36 11.34 -12.37
N PRO A 291 -1.75 12.54 -12.48
CA PRO A 291 -2.48 13.81 -12.48
C PRO A 291 -3.43 13.95 -13.68
N HIS A 292 -3.17 13.26 -14.79
CA HIS A 292 -4.07 13.29 -15.95
C HIS A 292 -5.35 12.47 -15.71
N ARG A 293 -5.33 11.51 -14.78
CA ARG A 293 -6.48 10.67 -14.45
C ARG A 293 -7.29 11.25 -13.29
N CYS A 294 -6.63 11.64 -12.20
CA CYS A 294 -7.31 12.12 -10.98
C CYS A 294 -7.48 13.65 -10.89
N GLY A 295 -6.85 14.42 -11.78
CA GLY A 295 -7.04 15.87 -11.88
C GLY A 295 -6.79 16.58 -10.55
N ASN A 296 -7.80 17.29 -10.04
CA ASN A 296 -7.70 18.08 -8.81
C ASN A 296 -7.51 17.22 -7.54
N LEU A 297 -7.75 15.91 -7.62
CA LEU A 297 -7.50 14.99 -6.53
C LEU A 297 -6.03 14.53 -6.49
N HIS A 298 -5.22 14.90 -7.49
CA HIS A 298 -3.81 14.58 -7.49
C HIS A 298 -3.10 15.26 -6.32
N VAL A 299 -2.27 14.49 -5.65
CA VAL A 299 -1.37 14.99 -4.62
C VAL A 299 0.02 14.60 -5.06
N GLU A 300 1.01 15.50 -4.98
CA GLU A 300 2.38 15.12 -5.28
C GLU A 300 2.94 14.21 -4.19
N TRP A 301 3.89 13.34 -4.53
CA TRP A 301 4.48 12.46 -3.53
C TRP A 301 5.26 13.22 -2.45
N SER A 302 5.86 14.37 -2.80
CA SER A 302 6.47 15.30 -1.85
C SER A 302 5.47 15.79 -0.81
N ASP A 303 4.23 16.10 -1.23
CA ASP A 303 3.20 16.62 -0.33
C ASP A 303 2.69 15.56 0.63
N VAL A 304 2.56 14.31 0.18
CA VAL A 304 2.23 13.18 1.06
C VAL A 304 3.30 13.01 2.12
N ARG A 305 4.57 13.13 1.74
CA ARG A 305 5.67 13.03 2.70
C ARG A 305 5.63 14.16 3.72
N VAL A 306 5.47 15.41 3.27
CA VAL A 306 5.32 16.58 4.17
C VAL A 306 4.15 16.38 5.11
N PHE A 307 3.02 15.85 4.62
CA PHE A 307 1.85 15.57 5.42
C PHE A 307 2.12 14.55 6.53
N ILE A 308 2.73 13.40 6.21
CA ILE A 308 3.08 12.39 7.23
C ILE A 308 4.09 12.97 8.22
N TRP A 309 5.03 13.79 7.77
CA TRP A 309 6.04 14.36 8.65
C TRP A 309 5.48 15.41 9.61
N ASN A 310 4.62 16.30 9.13
CA ASN A 310 3.88 17.20 9.98
C ASN A 310 3.06 16.42 11.02
N ALA A 311 2.46 15.29 10.64
CA ALA A 311 1.73 14.40 11.55
C ALA A 311 2.64 13.78 12.62
N PHE A 312 3.84 13.32 12.23
CA PHE A 312 4.85 12.81 13.15
C PHE A 312 5.31 13.88 14.16
N VAL A 313 5.66 15.09 13.71
CA VAL A 313 6.11 16.17 14.59
C VAL A 313 5.00 16.55 15.58
N ARG A 314 3.74 16.63 15.12
CA ARG A 314 2.58 16.84 16.00
C ARG A 314 2.45 15.73 17.03
N ALA A 315 2.58 14.47 16.64
CA ALA A 315 2.51 13.34 17.56
C ALA A 315 3.59 13.42 18.65
N CYS A 316 4.86 13.67 18.28
CA CYS A 316 5.96 13.85 19.23
C CYS A 316 5.71 15.04 20.19
N ALA A 317 5.17 16.15 19.69
CA ALA A 317 4.83 17.31 20.51
C ALA A 317 3.71 17.00 21.52
N ARG A 318 2.67 16.25 21.11
CA ARG A 318 1.58 15.80 22.01
C ARG A 318 2.11 14.93 23.14
N GLU A 319 2.98 13.97 22.81
CA GLU A 319 3.56 13.08 23.81
C GLU A 319 4.48 13.81 24.80
N PHE A 320 5.29 14.76 24.32
CA PHE A 320 6.11 15.61 25.19
C PHE A 320 5.27 16.42 26.18
N LEU A 321 4.20 17.06 25.69
CA LEU A 321 3.28 17.84 26.52
C LEU A 321 2.59 16.95 27.56
N SER A 322 2.13 15.76 27.16
CA SER A 322 1.52 14.80 28.07
C SER A 322 2.48 14.37 29.19
N ALA A 323 3.72 14.02 28.85
CA ALA A 323 4.73 13.63 29.83
C ALA A 323 5.04 14.78 30.81
N SER A 324 5.09 16.02 30.31
CA SER A 324 5.35 17.22 31.12
C SER A 324 4.21 17.52 32.11
N ILE A 325 2.95 17.39 31.68
CA ILE A 325 1.77 17.57 32.54
C ILE A 325 1.75 16.51 33.66
N PHE A 326 2.03 15.25 33.33
CA PHE A 326 2.07 14.16 34.31
C PHE A 326 3.11 14.42 35.40
N VAL A 327 4.33 14.84 35.03
CA VAL A 327 5.39 15.19 35.99
C VAL A 327 4.97 16.36 36.90
N LEU A 328 4.26 17.35 36.38
CA LEU A 328 3.76 18.48 37.19
C LEU A 328 2.64 18.06 38.15
N GLN A 329 1.76 17.14 37.74
CA GLN A 329 0.70 16.60 38.58
C GLN A 329 1.24 15.65 39.66
N ASP A 330 2.26 14.84 39.35
CA ASP A 330 2.88 13.91 40.30
C ASP A 330 3.70 14.64 41.39
N LYS A 331 4.34 15.76 41.03
CA LYS A 331 4.98 16.68 42.00
C LYS A 331 4.00 17.31 42.99
N SER A 332 2.69 17.34 42.69
CA SER A 332 1.66 17.79 43.63
C SER A 332 1.18 16.68 44.59
N LYS A 333 1.63 15.43 44.40
CA LYS A 333 1.23 14.25 45.19
C LYS A 333 2.37 13.49 45.88
N SER A 334 3.63 13.89 45.76
CA SER A 334 4.77 13.13 46.31
C SER A 334 5.69 13.94 47.24
N ASP A 335 5.31 14.02 48.52
CA ASP A 335 6.24 14.21 49.65
C ASP A 335 6.64 12.86 50.29
N ALA A 336 6.54 11.75 49.54
CA ALA A 336 7.02 10.45 49.97
C ALA A 336 7.55 9.60 48.80
N MET A 337 8.75 9.04 49.03
CA MET A 337 9.53 8.09 48.21
C MET A 337 10.41 8.66 47.08
N ILE A 338 11.64 8.99 47.47
CA ILE A 338 12.84 8.87 46.65
C ILE A 338 13.26 7.39 46.62
N GLN A 339 12.95 6.68 45.54
CA GLN A 339 13.72 5.56 44.92
C GLN A 339 12.81 4.76 43.98
N GLY A 340 12.83 5.11 42.70
CA GLY A 340 12.22 4.36 41.60
C GLY A 340 12.54 5.07 40.30
N GLY A 341 13.14 4.38 39.34
CA GLY A 341 13.53 4.97 38.06
C GLY A 341 12.33 5.62 37.35
N CYS A 342 12.57 6.72 36.63
CA CYS A 342 11.58 7.33 35.74
C CYS A 342 11.14 6.31 34.68
N GLU A 343 10.09 5.54 34.97
CA GLU A 343 9.26 4.99 33.92
C GLU A 343 8.53 6.18 33.29
N ASN A 344 8.96 6.56 32.08
CA ASN A 344 8.25 7.51 31.23
C ASN A 344 6.84 6.96 30.95
N GLN A 345 5.87 7.21 31.81
CA GLN A 345 4.47 6.87 31.57
C GLN A 345 3.89 7.90 30.58
N SER A 346 4.11 7.64 29.29
CA SER A 346 3.38 8.29 28.21
C SER A 346 1.89 7.92 28.31
N SER A 347 1.00 8.86 27.94
CA SER A 347 -0.44 8.62 27.88
C SER A 347 -0.84 7.74 26.70
N SER A 348 0.05 7.56 25.74
CA SER A 348 -0.18 6.73 24.56
C SER A 348 0.21 5.27 24.78
N PRO A 349 -0.48 4.33 24.10
CA PRO A 349 -0.13 2.91 24.19
C PRO A 349 1.31 2.63 23.73
N GLN A 350 1.97 1.67 24.38
CA GLN A 350 3.35 1.28 24.06
C GLN A 350 3.54 0.93 22.57
N SER A 351 2.53 0.32 21.94
CA SER A 351 2.54 0.00 20.51
C SER A 351 2.63 1.24 19.62
N PHE A 352 2.07 2.38 20.05
CA PHE A 352 2.13 3.63 19.31
C PHE A 352 3.50 4.30 19.46
N LEU A 353 4.09 4.25 20.66
CA LEU A 353 5.44 4.75 20.89
C LEU A 353 6.47 3.97 20.07
N GLU A 354 6.38 2.64 20.05
CA GLU A 354 7.25 1.80 19.23
C GLU A 354 7.08 2.10 17.73
N PHE A 355 5.84 2.31 17.29
CA PHE A 355 5.54 2.74 15.92
C PHE A 355 6.17 4.09 15.57
N LEU A 356 6.03 5.11 16.43
CA LEU A 356 6.61 6.44 16.25
C LEU A 356 8.15 6.41 16.14
N ILE A 357 8.82 5.58 16.93
CA ILE A 357 10.29 5.45 16.88
C ILE A 357 10.76 4.94 15.52
N ARG A 358 9.98 4.03 14.89
CA ARG A 358 10.34 3.40 13.61
C ARG A 358 9.97 4.24 12.40
N LEU A 359 9.01 5.16 12.51
CA LEU A 359 8.52 5.96 11.39
C LEU A 359 9.61 6.73 10.61
N PRO A 360 10.61 7.39 11.25
CA PRO A 360 11.67 8.09 10.53
C PRO A 360 12.60 7.19 9.71
N THR A 361 12.56 5.87 9.89
CA THR A 361 13.40 4.92 9.11
C THR A 361 12.83 4.57 7.75
N LEU A 362 11.63 5.08 7.42
CA LEU A 362 11.03 4.88 6.11
C LEU A 362 11.96 5.45 5.02
N ARG A 363 12.51 4.57 4.17
CA ARG A 363 13.44 4.91 3.07
C ARG A 363 12.88 5.99 2.14
N ASN A 364 11.56 5.97 1.96
CA ASN A 364 10.78 6.93 1.19
C ASN A 364 10.66 8.31 1.83
N MET A 365 10.99 8.45 3.12
CA MET A 365 11.03 9.75 3.79
C MET A 365 12.39 10.43 3.66
N ALA A 366 13.50 9.71 3.52
CA ALA A 366 14.86 10.27 3.65
C ALA A 366 15.44 10.96 2.39
N SER A 367 14.71 11.10 1.28
CA SER A 367 15.22 11.77 0.06
C SER A 367 14.83 13.25 -0.02
N SER A 368 15.75 14.07 -0.54
CA SER A 368 15.97 15.48 -0.19
C SER A 368 15.08 16.56 -0.84
N SER A 369 13.75 16.41 -0.86
CA SER A 369 12.86 17.44 -1.47
C SER A 369 11.62 17.83 -0.68
N ALA A 370 11.39 17.26 0.51
CA ALA A 370 10.22 17.61 1.31
C ALA A 370 10.62 18.54 2.46
N HIS A 371 10.00 19.72 2.50
CA HIS A 371 10.16 20.67 3.59
C HIS A 371 8.89 20.65 4.45
N SER A 372 9.02 20.28 5.73
CA SER A 372 7.94 20.47 6.70
C SER A 372 7.73 21.96 6.94
N GLU A 373 6.49 22.43 6.87
CA GLU A 373 6.13 23.75 7.43
C GLU A 373 6.20 23.74 8.97
N VAL A 374 6.05 22.56 9.58
CA VAL A 374 6.19 22.36 11.04
C VAL A 374 7.60 21.87 11.35
N LEU A 375 8.50 22.80 11.71
CA LEU A 375 9.80 22.43 12.25
C LEU A 375 9.65 21.83 13.65
N PRO A 376 10.41 20.78 14.00
CA PRO A 376 10.44 20.26 15.34
C PRO A 376 10.93 21.36 16.27
N THR A 377 10.23 21.53 17.37
CA THR A 377 10.78 22.29 18.49
C THR A 377 11.94 21.50 19.10
N PRO A 378 12.95 22.15 19.70
CA PRO A 378 14.00 21.46 20.44
C PRO A 378 13.43 20.44 21.43
N ALA A 379 12.36 20.81 22.14
CA ALA A 379 11.65 19.93 23.06
C ALA A 379 11.07 18.66 22.40
N SER A 380 10.43 18.77 21.24
CA SER A 380 9.91 17.59 20.52
C SER A 380 11.01 16.69 19.97
N ALA A 381 12.13 17.28 19.53
CA ALA A 381 13.29 16.53 19.05
C ALA A 381 14.00 15.79 20.21
N ASP A 382 14.22 16.48 21.32
CA ASP A 382 14.83 15.92 22.54
C ASP A 382 13.97 14.79 23.13
N TRP A 383 12.64 14.97 23.14
CA TRP A 383 11.71 13.95 23.60
C TRP A 383 11.82 12.67 22.76
N TRP A 384 11.73 12.80 21.43
CA TRP A 384 11.83 11.65 20.54
C TRP A 384 13.20 10.97 20.63
N ALA A 385 14.30 11.74 20.67
CA ALA A 385 15.65 11.18 20.81
C ALA A 385 15.83 10.43 22.13
N SER A 386 15.26 10.97 23.22
CA SER A 386 15.25 10.31 24.53
C SER A 386 14.44 9.02 24.50
N LEU A 387 13.26 9.04 23.88
CA LEU A 387 12.41 7.85 23.72
C LEU A 387 13.11 6.77 22.88
N ALA A 388 13.70 7.14 21.74
CA ALA A 388 14.43 6.23 20.88
C ALA A 388 15.62 5.60 21.62
N THR A 389 16.37 6.40 22.38
CA THR A 389 17.50 5.90 23.19
C THR A 389 17.04 4.91 24.27
N ALA A 390 15.92 5.20 24.94
CA ALA A 390 15.35 4.33 25.96
C ALA A 390 14.91 2.97 25.39
N GLU A 391 14.23 2.96 24.23
CA GLU A 391 13.77 1.72 23.60
C GLU A 391 14.94 0.90 23.07
N VAL A 392 15.95 1.55 22.49
CA VAL A 392 17.15 0.87 22.01
C VAL A 392 17.97 0.26 23.15
N ASN A 393 17.98 0.89 24.35
CA ASN A 393 18.63 0.33 25.54
C ASN A 393 18.03 -1.04 25.95
N ARG A 394 16.74 -1.30 25.64
CA ARG A 394 16.10 -2.61 25.88
C ARG A 394 16.62 -3.74 24.98
N SER A 395 17.35 -3.41 23.90
CA SER A 395 17.82 -4.37 22.88
C SER A 395 19.25 -4.92 23.09
N GLY A 396 19.98 -4.48 24.12
CA GLY A 396 21.08 -5.25 24.72
C GLY A 396 22.50 -5.13 24.14
N CYS A 397 22.81 -4.20 23.22
CA CYS A 397 24.20 -3.99 22.76
C CYS A 397 24.51 -2.50 22.48
N LEU A 398 25.56 -1.95 23.10
CA LEU A 398 25.98 -0.54 22.95
C LEU A 398 26.30 -0.15 21.50
N TRP A 399 26.86 -1.06 20.70
CA TRP A 399 27.18 -0.80 19.28
C TRP A 399 25.95 -0.84 18.37
N ALA A 400 25.06 -1.81 18.60
CA ALA A 400 23.75 -1.82 17.96
C ALA A 400 22.96 -0.56 18.34
N MET A 401 23.09 -0.13 19.61
CA MET A 401 22.46 1.07 20.11
C MET A 401 22.95 2.33 19.40
N PHE A 402 24.27 2.50 19.28
CA PHE A 402 24.84 3.62 18.56
C PHE A 402 24.40 3.65 17.09
N LYS A 403 24.39 2.50 16.41
CA LYS A 403 23.97 2.41 14.99
C LYS A 403 22.49 2.73 14.79
N GLU A 404 21.61 2.20 15.63
CA GLU A 404 20.17 2.46 15.51
C GLU A 404 19.86 3.93 15.84
N VAL A 405 20.38 4.46 16.95
CA VAL A 405 20.20 5.88 17.31
C VAL A 405 20.78 6.80 16.23
N HIS A 406 21.99 6.51 15.72
CA HIS A 406 22.56 7.28 14.62
C HIS A 406 21.71 7.18 13.35
N ARG A 407 21.17 6.00 13.00
CA ARG A 407 20.28 5.85 11.83
C ARG A 407 19.01 6.68 12.00
N PHE A 408 18.38 6.61 13.18
CA PHE A 408 17.19 7.40 13.51
C PHE A 408 17.49 8.90 13.41
N VAL A 409 18.54 9.37 14.08
CA VAL A 409 18.91 10.79 14.16
C VAL A 409 19.37 11.31 12.80
N SER A 410 20.17 10.57 12.03
CA SER A 410 20.56 10.97 10.67
C SER A 410 19.36 11.05 9.73
N ALA A 411 18.42 10.11 9.81
CA ALA A 411 17.21 10.18 8.98
C ALA A 411 16.38 11.42 9.29
N ALA A 412 16.22 11.77 10.57
CA ALA A 412 15.55 13.01 10.99
C ALA A 412 16.33 14.26 10.55
N LEU A 413 17.65 14.32 10.80
CA LEU A 413 18.49 15.48 10.49
C LEU A 413 18.62 15.76 8.98
N ASN A 414 18.71 14.72 8.15
CA ASN A 414 18.76 14.86 6.69
C ASN A 414 17.48 15.49 6.11
N LEU A 415 16.38 15.49 6.87
CA LEU A 415 15.10 16.07 6.47
C LEU A 415 14.88 17.49 6.99
N PHE A 416 15.74 17.97 7.90
CA PHE A 416 15.64 19.29 8.50
C PHE A 416 16.69 20.28 8.02
N GLN A 417 17.52 19.94 7.03
CA GLN A 417 18.48 20.90 6.48
C GLN A 417 17.75 21.98 5.67
N PRO A 418 17.82 23.27 6.06
CA PRO A 418 17.47 24.35 5.15
C PRO A 418 18.57 24.47 4.09
N PHE A 419 18.19 24.71 2.83
CA PHE A 419 19.17 25.20 1.86
C PHE A 419 19.49 26.66 2.17
N HIS A 420 20.80 26.95 2.20
CA HIS A 420 21.33 28.30 2.08
C HIS A 420 21.19 28.84 0.66
#